data_AF-A0A0G0FZS9-F1
#
_entry.id   AF-A0A0G0FZS9-F1
#
_cell.length_a   1.000
_cell.length_b   1.000
_cell.length_c   1.000
_cell.angle_alpha   90.00
_cell.angle_beta   90.00
_cell.angle_gamma   90.00
#
_symmetry.space_group_name_H-M   'P 1'
#
loop_
_entity.id
_entity.type
_entity.pdbx_description
1 polymer ?
#
loop_
_entity_poly.entity_id
_entity_poly.type
_entity_poly.pdbx_seq_one_letter_code
_entity_poly.pdbx_strand_id
1 'polypeptide(L)'
;MIQDRLNILKRFFKKNRRLPSYSEMLKLFGFSSKNAVFKLINKWVDANFLKKDSGKLAPTSKFFALPLLGNIKAGFPILAEENKNYLTLDEYLIGDPQSSFLLKVSGDSMTGVGIFEGDIVIVEKKKEAYIGDIVLAQIDNEWTLKIFKKDRVKKMVFLEAANPHYPPFYPKRELQIYGVVRAVVRKIN
;
A
#
# COMPACT_ATOMS: atom_id res chain seq x y z
N MET A 1 -27.92 -5.42 8.49
CA MET A 1 -27.86 -5.50 7.00
C MET A 1 -26.64 -6.32 6.56
N ILE A 2 -26.53 -6.70 5.28
CA ILE A 2 -25.46 -7.58 4.74
C ILE A 2 -24.03 -7.16 5.18
N GLN A 3 -23.80 -5.87 5.37
CA GLN A 3 -22.52 -5.30 5.83
C GLN A 3 -22.14 -5.74 7.25
N ASP A 4 -23.11 -5.85 8.18
CA ASP A 4 -22.84 -6.22 9.58
C ASP A 4 -22.30 -7.65 9.67
N ARG A 5 -22.85 -8.55 8.86
CA ARG A 5 -22.42 -9.96 8.80
C ARG A 5 -21.07 -10.11 8.11
N LEU A 6 -20.76 -9.27 7.13
CA LEU A 6 -19.43 -9.24 6.51
C LEU A 6 -18.38 -8.78 7.53
N ASN A 7 -18.70 -7.78 8.37
CA ASN A 7 -17.82 -7.34 9.46
C ASN A 7 -17.56 -8.45 10.49
N ILE A 8 -18.57 -9.27 10.83
CA ILE A 8 -18.38 -10.46 11.67
C ILE A 8 -17.39 -11.44 11.00
N LEU A 9 -17.51 -11.66 9.69
CA LEU A 9 -16.59 -12.51 8.94
C LEU A 9 -15.16 -11.97 8.96
N LYS A 10 -14.99 -10.65 8.72
CA LYS A 10 -13.68 -9.97 8.79
C LYS A 10 -13.05 -10.10 10.18
N ARG A 11 -13.84 -9.96 11.26
CA ARG A 11 -13.38 -10.16 12.65
C ARG A 11 -12.94 -11.60 12.90
N PHE A 12 -13.73 -12.58 12.44
CA PHE A 12 -13.37 -14.00 12.54
C PHE A 12 -12.06 -14.29 11.80
N PHE A 13 -11.91 -13.79 10.57
CA PHE A 13 -10.70 -13.97 9.77
C PHE A 13 -9.47 -13.33 10.44
N LYS A 14 -9.59 -12.10 10.96
CA LYS A 14 -8.50 -11.42 11.68
C LYS A 14 -7.99 -12.26 12.86
N LYS A 15 -8.89 -12.90 13.61
CA LYS A 15 -8.55 -13.74 14.77
C LYS A 15 -7.99 -15.11 14.38
N ASN A 16 -8.62 -15.79 13.41
CA ASN A 16 -8.36 -17.21 13.13
C ASN A 16 -7.49 -17.44 11.89
N ARG A 17 -7.20 -16.39 11.10
CA ARG A 17 -6.47 -16.46 9.82
C ARG A 17 -7.08 -17.41 8.78
N ARG A 18 -8.38 -17.69 8.92
CA ARG A 18 -9.19 -18.47 7.98
C ARG A 18 -10.63 -17.98 7.99
N LEU A 19 -11.38 -18.30 6.94
CA LEU A 19 -12.83 -18.13 6.95
C LEU A 19 -13.50 -19.22 7.81
N PRO A 20 -14.67 -18.94 8.42
CA PRO A 20 -15.43 -19.94 9.14
C PRO A 20 -16.01 -20.98 8.17
N SER A 21 -16.23 -22.20 8.67
CA SER A 21 -17.03 -23.22 8.00
C SER A 21 -18.51 -22.85 8.00
N TYR A 22 -19.32 -23.53 7.18
CA TYR A 22 -20.77 -23.33 7.17
C TYR A 22 -21.40 -23.58 8.55
N SER A 23 -20.91 -24.58 9.29
CA SER A 23 -21.39 -24.88 10.64
C SER A 23 -21.04 -23.79 11.66
N GLU A 24 -19.84 -23.22 11.57
CA GLU A 24 -19.45 -22.06 12.39
C GLU A 24 -20.28 -20.82 12.02
N MET A 25 -20.54 -20.62 10.73
CA MET A 25 -21.38 -19.52 10.25
C MET A 25 -22.79 -19.61 10.79
N LEU A 26 -23.40 -20.80 10.93
CA LEU A 26 -24.73 -20.94 11.56
C LEU A 26 -24.77 -20.29 12.95
N LYS A 27 -23.77 -20.61 13.78
CA LYS A 27 -23.64 -20.07 15.14
C LYS A 27 -23.32 -18.57 15.12
N LEU A 28 -22.36 -18.16 14.31
CA LEU A 28 -21.93 -16.75 14.20
C LEU A 28 -23.04 -15.82 13.72
N PHE A 29 -23.92 -16.33 12.85
CA PHE A 29 -24.95 -15.57 12.17
C PHE A 29 -26.35 -15.78 12.76
N GLY A 30 -26.52 -16.71 13.71
CA GLY A 30 -27.82 -17.09 14.24
C GLY A 30 -28.76 -17.66 13.16
N PHE A 31 -28.22 -18.45 12.22
CA PHE A 31 -29.02 -19.11 11.19
C PHE A 31 -29.29 -20.57 11.57
N SER A 32 -30.54 -21.01 11.36
CA SER A 32 -30.96 -22.40 11.59
C SER A 32 -30.69 -23.31 10.39
N SER A 33 -30.33 -22.76 9.22
CA SER A 33 -30.21 -23.51 7.96
C SER A 33 -28.90 -23.21 7.23
N LYS A 34 -28.21 -24.28 6.80
CA LYS A 34 -27.04 -24.18 5.91
C LYS A 34 -27.39 -23.52 4.57
N ASN A 35 -28.63 -23.63 4.12
CA ASN A 35 -29.08 -22.99 2.87
C ASN A 35 -29.15 -21.45 3.02
N ALA A 36 -29.52 -20.94 4.20
CA ALA A 36 -29.48 -19.50 4.47
C ALA A 36 -28.04 -18.95 4.43
N VAL A 37 -27.10 -19.70 5.01
CA VAL A 37 -25.65 -19.41 4.90
C VAL A 37 -25.22 -19.44 3.43
N PHE A 38 -25.57 -20.50 2.70
CA PHE A 38 -25.23 -20.66 1.27
C PHE A 38 -25.67 -19.46 0.43
N LYS A 39 -26.94 -19.04 0.56
CA LYS A 39 -27.49 -17.89 -0.14
C LYS A 39 -26.74 -16.60 0.20
N LEU A 40 -26.40 -16.37 1.47
CA LEU A 40 -25.63 -15.20 1.89
C LEU A 40 -24.20 -15.22 1.33
N ILE A 41 -23.54 -16.36 1.36
CA ILE A 41 -22.19 -16.53 0.81
C ILE A 41 -22.18 -16.25 -0.69
N ASN A 42 -23.13 -16.78 -1.45
CA ASN A 42 -23.18 -16.52 -2.89
C ASN A 42 -23.36 -15.04 -3.19
N LYS A 43 -24.17 -14.29 -2.41
CA LYS A 43 -24.23 -12.82 -2.55
C LYS A 43 -22.87 -12.14 -2.38
N TRP A 44 -22.03 -12.62 -1.46
CA TRP A 44 -20.66 -12.10 -1.29
C TRP A 44 -19.70 -12.56 -2.37
N VAL A 45 -19.93 -13.73 -2.97
CA VAL A 45 -19.19 -14.17 -4.16
C VAL A 45 -19.54 -13.31 -5.36
N ASP A 46 -20.83 -13.08 -5.61
CA ASP A 46 -21.33 -12.24 -6.70
C ASP A 46 -20.85 -10.78 -6.54
N ALA A 47 -20.78 -10.28 -5.30
CA ALA A 47 -20.23 -8.95 -4.99
C ALA A 47 -18.68 -8.88 -4.98
N ASN A 48 -18.00 -9.99 -5.29
CA ASN A 48 -16.55 -10.16 -5.32
C ASN A 48 -15.84 -9.93 -3.98
N PHE A 49 -16.51 -10.12 -2.84
CA PHE A 49 -15.86 -10.14 -1.51
C PHE A 49 -15.26 -11.50 -1.18
N LEU A 50 -15.79 -12.57 -1.75
CA LEU A 50 -15.33 -13.94 -1.55
C LEU A 50 -15.17 -14.63 -2.90
N LYS A 51 -14.34 -15.67 -2.95
CA LYS A 51 -14.25 -16.59 -4.07
C LYS A 51 -14.30 -18.03 -3.58
N LYS A 52 -14.64 -18.95 -4.48
CA LYS A 52 -14.51 -20.39 -4.26
C LYS A 52 -13.29 -20.87 -5.01
N ASP A 53 -12.29 -21.37 -4.28
CA ASP A 53 -11.08 -21.97 -4.84
C ASP A 53 -11.07 -23.45 -4.44
N SER A 54 -11.13 -24.34 -5.42
CA SER A 54 -11.11 -25.79 -5.21
C SER A 54 -12.16 -26.26 -4.18
N GLY A 55 -13.37 -25.67 -4.23
CA GLY A 55 -14.47 -25.95 -3.31
C GLY A 55 -14.38 -25.29 -1.92
N LYS A 56 -13.28 -24.60 -1.60
CA LYS A 56 -13.08 -23.85 -0.34
C LYS A 56 -13.36 -22.37 -0.54
N LEU A 57 -13.91 -21.72 0.49
CA LEU A 57 -14.08 -20.27 0.49
C LEU A 57 -12.75 -19.58 0.78
N ALA A 58 -12.44 -18.54 0.01
CA ALA A 58 -11.30 -17.67 0.22
C ALA A 58 -11.71 -16.19 0.09
N PRO A 59 -11.09 -15.27 0.83
CA PRO A 59 -11.28 -13.84 0.62
C PRO A 59 -10.63 -13.39 -0.69
N THR A 60 -11.19 -12.35 -1.30
CA THR A 60 -10.59 -11.58 -2.40
C THR A 60 -9.93 -10.30 -1.85
N SER A 61 -9.26 -9.51 -2.68
CA SER A 61 -8.72 -8.20 -2.26
C SER A 61 -9.82 -7.27 -1.72
N LYS A 62 -10.98 -7.24 -2.38
CA LYS A 62 -12.16 -6.44 -1.96
C LYS A 62 -12.67 -6.82 -0.57
N PHE A 63 -12.42 -8.04 -0.09
CA PHE A 63 -12.68 -8.43 1.30
C PHE A 63 -11.98 -7.50 2.30
N PHE A 64 -10.77 -7.05 1.97
CA PHE A 64 -9.94 -6.18 2.80
C PHE A 64 -10.15 -4.69 2.52
N ALA A 65 -10.95 -4.35 1.50
CA ALA A 65 -11.23 -2.97 1.16
C ALA A 65 -11.91 -2.21 2.30
N LEU A 66 -11.54 -0.95 2.42
CA LEU A 66 -12.09 0.01 3.36
C LEU A 66 -12.94 1.04 2.58
N PRO A 67 -14.01 1.56 3.20
CA PRO A 67 -14.76 2.63 2.58
C PRO A 67 -13.92 3.91 2.57
N LEU A 68 -13.81 4.55 1.41
CA LEU A 68 -13.24 5.88 1.24
C LEU A 68 -14.37 6.90 1.43
N LEU A 69 -14.53 7.40 2.64
CA LEU A 69 -15.69 8.21 3.06
C LEU A 69 -15.68 9.66 2.56
N GLY A 70 -14.89 9.98 1.52
CA GLY A 70 -14.78 11.32 0.94
C GLY A 70 -13.49 12.05 1.32
N ASN A 71 -13.44 13.33 0.97
CA ASN A 71 -12.28 14.20 1.19
C ASN A 71 -12.48 14.98 2.49
N ILE A 72 -11.55 14.82 3.43
CA ILE A 72 -11.45 15.72 4.59
C ILE A 72 -10.46 16.84 4.24
N LYS A 73 -10.87 18.10 4.36
CA LYS A 73 -9.91 19.22 4.29
C LYS A 73 -9.09 19.23 5.57
N ALA A 74 -7.78 19.41 5.46
CA ALA A 74 -6.97 19.77 6.62
C ALA A 74 -7.41 21.18 7.08
N GLY A 75 -8.11 21.29 8.20
CA GLY A 75 -8.69 22.56 8.68
C GLY A 75 -10.04 22.37 9.39
N PHE A 76 -11.00 23.25 9.08
CA PHE A 76 -12.30 23.27 9.76
C PHE A 76 -13.10 21.97 9.52
N PRO A 77 -13.84 21.46 10.52
CA PRO A 77 -14.65 20.26 10.37
C PRO A 77 -15.78 20.51 9.35
N ILE A 78 -15.85 19.67 8.33
CA ILE A 78 -16.97 19.65 7.38
C ILE A 78 -17.52 18.23 7.37
N LEU A 79 -18.84 18.09 7.19
CA LEU A 79 -19.45 16.80 6.92
C LEU A 79 -18.87 16.24 5.63
N ALA A 80 -18.21 15.08 5.70
CA ALA A 80 -17.76 14.38 4.51
C ALA A 80 -18.99 13.80 3.79
N GLU A 81 -19.16 14.12 2.51
CA GLU A 81 -20.13 13.42 1.67
C GLU A 81 -19.72 11.96 1.53
N GLU A 82 -20.62 11.04 1.90
CA GLU A 82 -20.41 9.60 1.78
C GLU A 82 -20.41 9.16 0.31
N ASN A 83 -19.32 9.37 -0.41
CA ASN A 83 -19.06 8.61 -1.63
C ASN A 83 -18.69 7.18 -1.23
N LYS A 84 -19.54 6.19 -1.53
CA LYS A 84 -19.34 4.79 -1.12
C LYS A 84 -18.36 4.04 -2.02
N ASN A 85 -17.19 4.63 -2.27
CA ASN A 85 -16.10 3.93 -2.94
C ASN A 85 -15.35 3.08 -1.93
N TYR A 86 -14.98 1.86 -2.32
CA TYR A 86 -14.15 0.97 -1.53
C TYR A 86 -12.79 0.87 -2.19
N LEU A 87 -11.73 0.89 -1.39
CA LEU A 87 -10.36 0.87 -1.88
C LEU A 87 -9.51 0.00 -0.96
N THR A 88 -8.58 -0.76 -1.54
CA THR A 88 -7.49 -1.36 -0.79
C THR A 88 -6.21 -0.53 -0.96
N LEU A 89 -5.32 -0.56 0.03
CA LEU A 89 -4.08 0.23 -0.05
C LEU A 89 -3.14 -0.30 -1.14
N ASP A 90 -3.16 -1.61 -1.43
CA ASP A 90 -2.43 -2.19 -2.55
C ASP A 90 -2.92 -1.65 -3.89
N GLU A 91 -4.24 -1.61 -4.13
CA GLU A 91 -4.82 -1.02 -5.35
C GLU A 91 -4.50 0.47 -5.49
N TYR A 92 -4.41 1.19 -4.36
CA TYR A 92 -4.14 2.63 -4.36
C TYR A 92 -2.67 2.98 -4.56
N LEU A 93 -1.76 2.23 -3.94
CA LEU A 93 -0.35 2.61 -3.82
C LEU A 93 0.56 1.86 -4.80
N ILE A 94 0.12 0.72 -5.34
CA ILE A 94 0.95 -0.17 -6.15
C ILE A 94 0.40 -0.23 -7.58
N GLY A 95 1.13 0.36 -8.53
CA GLY A 95 0.77 0.31 -9.95
C GLY A 95 0.96 -1.09 -10.54
N ASP A 96 2.14 -1.68 -10.37
CA ASP A 96 2.44 -3.05 -10.81
C ASP A 96 3.10 -3.85 -9.67
N PRO A 97 2.37 -4.82 -9.07
CA PRO A 97 2.89 -5.65 -7.99
C PRO A 97 4.08 -6.54 -8.38
N GLN A 98 4.26 -6.91 -9.66
CA GLN A 98 5.36 -7.77 -10.09
C GLN A 98 6.70 -7.02 -10.16
N SER A 99 6.64 -5.73 -10.50
CA SER A 99 7.80 -4.84 -10.53
C SER A 99 7.97 -4.02 -9.26
N SER A 100 7.12 -4.14 -8.25
CA SER A 100 7.21 -3.36 -7.02
C SER A 100 7.75 -4.15 -5.83
N PHE A 101 8.43 -3.47 -4.91
CA PHE A 101 8.91 -4.04 -3.65
C PHE A 101 8.95 -2.99 -2.54
N LEU A 102 9.08 -3.45 -1.30
CA LEU A 102 9.07 -2.60 -0.12
C LEU A 102 10.48 -2.49 0.46
N LEU A 103 10.85 -1.29 0.93
CA LEU A 103 12.03 -1.05 1.75
C LEU A 103 11.66 -0.28 3.00
N LYS A 104 12.32 -0.59 4.12
CA LYS A 104 12.24 0.21 5.34
C LYS A 104 13.33 1.28 5.30
N VAL A 105 12.95 2.54 5.50
CA VAL A 105 13.86 3.68 5.48
C VAL A 105 14.68 3.71 6.77
N SER A 106 15.96 4.03 6.63
CA SER A 106 16.90 4.28 7.72
C SER A 106 17.59 5.64 7.51
N GLY A 107 17.79 6.38 8.60
CA GLY A 107 18.34 7.74 8.58
C GLY A 107 17.36 8.83 8.16
N ASP A 108 17.85 10.06 8.09
CA ASP A 108 17.08 11.30 8.01
C ASP A 108 17.39 12.13 6.74
N SER A 109 18.15 11.58 5.79
CA SER A 109 18.58 12.30 4.58
C SER A 109 17.42 12.74 3.67
N MET A 110 16.20 12.25 3.89
CA MET A 110 15.03 12.51 3.05
C MET A 110 13.87 13.22 3.79
N THR A 111 14.12 13.77 4.99
CA THR A 111 13.10 14.38 5.85
C THR A 111 12.39 15.58 5.21
N GLY A 112 13.09 16.39 4.41
CA GLY A 112 12.53 17.56 3.72
C GLY A 112 11.50 17.24 2.63
N VAL A 113 11.39 15.99 2.18
CA VAL A 113 10.29 15.50 1.32
C VAL A 113 9.30 14.62 2.08
N GLY A 114 9.35 14.64 3.41
CA GLY A 114 8.40 13.94 4.26
C GLY A 114 8.66 12.44 4.43
N ILE A 115 9.85 11.94 4.06
CA ILE A 115 10.29 10.56 4.28
C ILE A 115 11.19 10.52 5.51
N PHE A 116 10.79 9.75 6.51
CA PHE A 116 11.44 9.69 7.81
C PHE A 116 11.91 8.28 8.14
N GLU A 117 12.82 8.17 9.10
CA GLU A 117 13.29 6.88 9.59
C GLU A 117 12.13 6.00 10.04
N GLY A 118 12.17 4.72 9.64
CA GLY A 118 11.15 3.73 9.96
C GLY A 118 9.98 3.68 8.97
N ASP A 119 9.85 4.64 8.06
CA ASP A 119 8.88 4.57 6.97
C ASP A 119 9.08 3.34 6.10
N ILE A 120 7.99 2.86 5.49
CA ILE A 120 8.05 1.88 4.40
C ILE A 120 7.86 2.63 3.10
N VAL A 121 8.81 2.49 2.16
CA VAL A 121 8.65 2.99 0.79
C VAL A 121 8.30 1.85 -0.14
N ILE A 122 7.42 2.14 -1.11
CA ILE A 122 7.13 1.26 -2.24
C ILE A 122 7.99 1.72 -3.41
N VAL A 123 8.86 0.84 -3.89
CA VAL A 123 9.78 1.11 -5.00
C VAL A 123 9.34 0.29 -6.21
N GLU A 124 9.11 0.97 -7.33
CA GLU A 124 8.92 0.34 -8.63
C GLU A 124 10.30 0.11 -9.28
N LYS A 125 10.59 -1.14 -9.66
CA LYS A 125 11.84 -1.52 -10.34
C LYS A 125 11.88 -0.88 -11.72
N LYS A 126 12.76 0.09 -11.88
CA LYS A 126 12.95 0.80 -13.14
C LYS A 126 14.39 1.27 -13.25
N LYS A 127 14.99 1.10 -14.43
CA LYS A 127 16.37 1.55 -14.72
C LYS A 127 16.45 3.03 -15.08
N GLU A 128 15.34 3.61 -15.50
CA GLU A 128 15.24 5.01 -15.90
C GLU A 128 14.47 5.80 -14.86
N ALA A 129 15.03 6.95 -14.47
CA ALA A 129 14.40 7.94 -13.59
C ALA A 129 14.42 9.32 -14.23
N TYR A 130 13.45 10.14 -13.88
CA TYR A 130 13.36 11.53 -14.29
C TYR A 130 13.96 12.45 -13.23
N ILE A 131 14.42 13.63 -13.66
CA ILE A 131 14.94 14.63 -12.73
C ILE A 131 13.83 15.04 -11.75
N GLY A 132 14.13 14.94 -10.46
CA GLY A 132 13.18 15.15 -9.37
C GLY A 132 12.60 13.86 -8.80
N ASP A 133 12.75 12.72 -9.45
CA ASP A 133 12.31 11.44 -8.89
C ASP A 133 13.13 11.12 -7.63
N ILE A 134 12.45 10.54 -6.63
CA ILE A 134 13.12 9.90 -5.50
C ILE A 134 13.48 8.49 -5.94
N VAL A 135 14.78 8.20 -5.99
CA VAL A 135 15.31 6.97 -6.56
C VAL A 135 15.95 6.11 -5.49
N LEU A 136 15.80 4.80 -5.66
CA LEU A 136 16.73 3.83 -5.10
C LEU A 136 17.89 3.69 -6.08
N ALA A 137 19.08 4.08 -5.62
CA ALA A 137 20.27 4.06 -6.44
C ALA A 137 21.43 3.39 -5.69
N GLN A 138 22.34 2.81 -6.46
CA GLN A 138 23.67 2.49 -6.00
C GLN A 138 24.64 3.52 -6.59
N ILE A 139 25.37 4.22 -5.72
CA ILE A 139 26.38 5.21 -6.09
C ILE A 139 27.71 4.75 -5.51
N ASP A 140 28.70 4.51 -6.37
CA ASP A 140 30.03 4.04 -5.97
C ASP A 140 30.01 2.85 -4.98
N ASN A 141 29.14 1.86 -5.27
CA ASN A 141 28.85 0.66 -4.46
C ASN A 141 27.97 0.84 -3.21
N GLU A 142 27.51 2.06 -2.88
CA GLU A 142 26.65 2.33 -1.73
C GLU A 142 25.19 2.52 -2.12
N TRP A 143 24.28 1.83 -1.41
CA TRP A 143 22.84 1.95 -1.62
C TRP A 143 22.26 3.16 -0.91
N THR A 144 21.42 3.92 -1.60
CA THR A 144 20.81 5.11 -1.03
C THR A 144 19.45 5.44 -1.64
N LEU A 145 18.63 6.13 -0.86
CA LEU A 145 17.45 6.85 -1.34
C LEU A 145 17.79 8.34 -1.42
N LYS A 146 17.66 8.92 -2.62
CA LYS A 146 17.98 10.32 -2.91
C LYS A 146 17.12 10.86 -4.03
N ILE A 147 17.08 12.18 -4.18
CA ILE A 147 16.47 12.84 -5.33
C ILE A 147 17.45 12.79 -6.51
N PHE A 148 17.00 12.30 -7.66
CA PHE A 148 17.80 12.30 -8.88
C PHE A 148 17.83 13.70 -9.50
N LYS A 149 19.03 14.27 -9.64
CA LYS A 149 19.23 15.64 -10.13
C LYS A 149 20.26 15.70 -11.26
N LYS A 150 20.25 16.83 -11.97
CA LYS A 150 21.21 17.14 -13.03
C LYS A 150 21.83 18.50 -12.79
N ASP A 151 23.16 18.51 -12.71
CA ASP A 151 23.96 19.72 -12.68
C ASP A 151 24.17 20.21 -14.13
N ARG A 152 23.62 21.38 -14.44
CA ARG A 152 23.70 21.94 -15.80
C ARG A 152 25.09 22.48 -16.14
N VAL A 153 25.82 22.96 -15.14
CA VAL A 153 27.16 23.54 -15.31
C VAL A 153 28.17 22.43 -15.54
N LYS A 154 28.16 21.40 -14.68
CA LYS A 154 29.02 20.23 -14.80
C LYS A 154 28.55 19.21 -15.85
N LYS A 155 27.35 19.42 -16.41
CA LYS A 155 26.69 18.53 -17.38
C LYS A 155 26.61 17.06 -16.92
N MET A 156 26.46 16.83 -15.62
CA MET A 156 26.42 15.49 -15.01
C MET A 156 25.20 15.32 -14.11
N VAL A 157 24.81 14.07 -13.88
CA VAL A 157 23.78 13.72 -12.91
C VAL A 157 24.39 13.55 -11.52
N PHE A 158 23.59 13.79 -10.49
CA PHE A 158 23.99 13.62 -9.09
C PHE A 158 22.76 13.25 -8.25
N LEU A 159 23.03 12.79 -7.02
CA LEU A 159 22.01 12.46 -6.05
C LEU A 159 21.96 13.53 -4.96
N GLU A 160 20.77 14.03 -4.67
CA GLU A 160 20.54 15.08 -3.68
C GLU A 160 19.75 14.54 -2.49
N ALA A 161 20.19 14.86 -1.29
CA ALA A 161 19.42 14.61 -0.08
C ALA A 161 18.35 15.69 0.09
N ALA A 162 17.17 15.33 0.60
CA ALA A 162 16.19 16.32 1.05
C ALA A 162 16.47 16.76 2.50
N ASN A 163 17.74 16.89 2.88
CA ASN A 163 18.16 17.32 4.20
C ASN A 163 19.44 18.18 4.02
N PRO A 164 19.43 19.47 4.44
CA PRO A 164 20.56 20.38 4.23
C PRO A 164 21.89 19.96 4.87
N HIS A 165 21.87 19.03 5.84
CA HIS A 165 23.09 18.52 6.47
C HIS A 165 23.91 17.61 5.56
N TYR A 166 23.37 17.21 4.41
CA TYR A 166 24.00 16.29 3.48
C TYR A 166 24.41 17.02 2.20
N PRO A 167 25.69 16.96 1.79
CA PRO A 167 26.13 17.55 0.54
C PRO A 167 25.56 16.80 -0.69
N PRO A 168 25.56 17.41 -1.88
CA PRO A 168 25.28 16.71 -3.12
C PRO A 168 26.26 15.54 -3.36
N PHE A 169 25.73 14.39 -3.79
CA PHE A 169 26.50 13.18 -4.05
C PHE A 169 26.73 13.02 -5.56
N TYR A 170 27.93 13.36 -6.00
CA TYR A 170 28.35 13.14 -7.38
C TYR A 170 29.04 11.77 -7.50
N PRO A 171 28.67 10.95 -8.49
CA PRO A 171 29.32 9.65 -8.69
C PRO A 171 30.77 9.83 -9.13
N LYS A 172 31.69 9.11 -8.50
CA LYS A 172 33.11 9.10 -8.87
C LYS A 172 33.41 8.03 -9.92
N ARG A 173 32.69 6.91 -9.88
CA ARG A 173 32.85 5.75 -10.77
C ARG A 173 31.53 5.38 -11.41
N GLU A 174 30.52 5.11 -10.59
CA GLU A 174 29.25 4.57 -11.09
C GLU A 174 28.03 5.14 -10.37
N LEU A 175 26.95 5.27 -11.12
CA LEU A 175 25.62 5.53 -10.63
C LEU A 175 24.64 4.61 -11.35
N GLN A 176 23.98 3.75 -10.60
CA GLN A 176 22.98 2.83 -11.13
C GLN A 176 21.65 3.08 -10.43
N ILE A 177 20.59 3.29 -11.23
CA ILE A 177 19.22 3.41 -10.73
C ILE A 177 18.57 2.04 -10.74
N TYR A 178 18.02 1.65 -9.59
CA TYR A 178 17.33 0.37 -9.41
C TYR A 178 15.82 0.50 -9.33
N GLY A 179 15.33 1.69 -8.96
CA GLY A 179 13.91 1.95 -8.97
C GLY A 179 13.54 3.34 -8.51
N VAL A 180 12.25 3.64 -8.64
CA VAL A 180 11.64 4.92 -8.28
C VAL A 180 10.67 4.70 -7.13
N VAL A 181 10.75 5.53 -6.10
CA VAL A 181 9.79 5.51 -4.98
C VAL A 181 8.45 6.04 -5.49
N ARG A 182 7.40 5.24 -5.33
CA ARG A 182 6.02 5.56 -5.74
C ARG A 182 5.11 5.92 -4.59
N ALA A 183 5.38 5.36 -3.41
CA ALA A 183 4.60 5.65 -2.22
C ALA A 183 5.44 5.54 -0.96
N VAL A 184 5.00 6.25 0.07
CA VAL A 184 5.56 6.21 1.42
C VAL A 184 4.42 5.89 2.37
N VAL A 185 4.61 4.89 3.22
CA VAL A 185 3.64 4.46 4.23
C VAL A 185 4.28 4.60 5.59
N ARG A 186 3.71 5.50 6.40
CA ARG A 186 4.06 5.64 7.82
C ARG A 186 2.94 5.12 8.68
N LYS A 187 3.28 4.21 9.60
CA LYS A 187 2.37 3.83 10.68
C LYS A 187 2.63 4.72 11.89
N ILE A 188 1.64 5.53 12.25
CA ILE A 188 1.64 6.29 13.50
C ILE A 188 1.04 5.40 14.59
N ASN A 189 1.69 5.34 15.76
CA ASN A 189 1.16 4.65 16.94
C ASN A 189 0.60 5.68 17.92
#